data_AF-A0A953BET3-F1
#
_entry.id   AF-A0A953BET3-F1
#
_cell.length_a   1.000
_cell.length_b   1.000
_cell.length_c   1.000
_cell.angle_alpha   90.00
_cell.angle_beta   90.00
_cell.angle_gamma   90.00
#
_symmetry.space_group_name_H-M   'P 1'
#
loop_
_entity.id
_entity.type
_entity.pdbx_description
1 polymer ?
#
loop_
_entity_poly.entity_id
_entity_poly.type
_entity_poly.pdbx_seq_one_letter_code
_entity_poly.pdbx_strand_id
1 'polypeptide(L)'
;MTAGPPPEEPEIYGLEPELELPKPTHRPPPARSETAPIPCPHCGYDLQGLFVPQCPECGGKVQPGRALRTAPPPPTSLADRPNLYAGLLLAGGFLASVLIFILTSEVSDVSLLTVGLAVGIQAAMLLIACLVYFGCAMVWIGWASHVSTTMLQVAAAYSLAAVASMLLGLIPVPFLPWLISVVILIGLLMSLVDLDLEEAVIVALLVFLVRAAIWAWIFVRFVM
;
A
#
# COMPACT_ATOMS: atom_id res chain seq x y z
N MET A 1 75.25 33.59 23.00
CA MET A 1 74.14 34.40 23.55
C MET A 1 73.42 35.02 22.37
N THR A 2 72.48 34.28 21.78
CA THR A 2 71.69 34.72 20.61
C THR A 2 70.32 35.13 21.12
N ALA A 3 69.98 36.40 20.91
CA ALA A 3 68.70 36.98 21.29
C ALA A 3 67.57 36.29 20.50
N GLY A 4 66.56 35.79 21.22
CA GLY A 4 65.37 35.18 20.63
C GLY A 4 64.49 36.22 19.92
N PRO A 5 63.72 35.80 18.90
CA PRO A 5 62.87 36.71 18.14
C PRO A 5 61.74 37.28 19.01
N PRO A 6 61.29 38.52 18.72
CA PRO A 6 60.24 39.20 19.47
C PRO A 6 58.88 38.51 19.30
N PRO A 7 57.98 38.60 20.31
CA PRO A 7 56.68 37.96 20.29
C PRO A 7 55.76 38.57 19.23
N GLU A 8 55.10 37.71 18.45
CA GLU A 8 54.07 38.09 17.47
C GLU A 8 52.84 38.70 18.18
N GLU A 9 52.41 39.86 17.68
CA GLU A 9 51.17 40.51 18.12
C GLU A 9 49.94 39.69 17.68
N PRO A 10 48.92 39.54 18.54
CA PRO A 10 47.72 38.81 18.20
C PRO A 10 46.89 39.55 17.14
N GLU A 11 46.64 38.89 16.01
CA GLU A 11 45.69 39.34 14.99
C GLU A 11 44.29 39.49 15.60
N ILE A 12 43.83 40.73 15.70
CA ILE A 12 42.48 41.08 16.10
C ILE A 12 41.56 40.72 14.93
N TYR A 13 40.91 39.55 15.03
CA TYR A 13 39.87 39.12 14.10
C TYR A 13 38.77 40.18 14.04
N GLY A 14 38.58 40.73 12.84
CA GLY A 14 37.58 41.73 12.54
C GLY A 14 36.18 41.22 12.86
N LEU A 15 35.47 42.01 13.65
CA LEU A 15 34.04 41.86 13.91
C LEU A 15 33.30 41.81 12.58
N GLU A 16 32.66 40.68 12.30
CA GLU A 16 31.74 40.52 11.18
C GLU A 16 30.64 41.59 11.27
N PRO A 17 30.27 42.23 10.15
CA PRO A 17 29.24 43.26 10.13
C PRO A 17 27.92 42.69 10.67
N GLU A 18 27.41 43.35 11.71
CA GLU A 18 26.15 43.04 12.37
C GLU A 18 25.03 43.02 11.31
N LEU A 19 24.61 41.81 10.95
CA LEU A 19 23.58 41.56 9.97
C LEU A 19 22.27 42.14 10.52
N GLU A 20 21.88 43.34 10.05
CA GLU A 20 20.61 43.97 10.43
C GLU A 20 19.46 43.01 10.12
N LEU A 21 18.91 42.40 11.18
CA LEU A 21 17.78 41.49 11.08
C LEU A 21 16.61 42.27 10.47
N PRO A 22 16.01 41.82 9.35
CA PRO A 22 14.88 42.51 8.74
C PRO A 22 13.75 42.64 9.76
N LYS A 23 13.38 43.90 10.03
CA LYS A 23 12.33 44.28 10.97
C LYS A 23 11.07 43.44 10.66
N PRO A 24 10.52 42.69 11.63
CA PRO A 24 9.37 41.82 11.41
C PRO A 24 8.22 42.67 10.91
N THR A 25 7.91 42.53 9.62
CA THR A 25 6.72 43.12 9.02
C THR A 25 5.54 42.36 9.62
N HIS A 26 4.80 43.03 10.49
CA HIS A 26 3.53 42.56 11.01
C HIS A 26 2.58 42.38 9.82
N ARG A 27 2.61 41.21 9.18
CA ARG A 27 1.49 40.78 8.36
C ARG A 27 0.32 40.58 9.32
N PRO A 28 -0.86 41.17 9.06
CA PRO A 28 -2.06 40.77 9.78
C PRO A 28 -2.19 39.25 9.66
N PRO A 29 -2.50 38.54 10.77
CA PRO A 29 -2.65 37.10 10.71
C PRO A 29 -3.62 36.76 9.58
N PRO A 30 -3.31 35.79 8.71
CA PRO A 30 -4.22 35.40 7.64
C PRO A 30 -5.58 35.13 8.28
N ALA A 31 -6.64 35.70 7.69
CA ALA A 31 -8.01 35.47 8.14
C ALA A 31 -8.16 33.97 8.36
N ARG A 32 -8.50 33.57 9.59
CA ARG A 32 -8.60 32.15 9.98
C ARG A 32 -9.48 31.47 8.93
N SER A 33 -8.86 30.66 8.06
CA SER A 33 -9.61 29.71 7.26
C SER A 33 -10.38 28.86 8.26
N GLU A 34 -11.70 28.80 8.14
CA GLU A 34 -12.52 27.84 8.88
C GLU A 34 -11.97 26.45 8.57
N THR A 35 -11.04 25.97 9.41
CA THR A 35 -10.53 24.61 9.34
C THR A 35 -11.70 23.70 9.67
N ALA A 36 -11.91 22.66 8.86
CA ALA A 36 -12.95 21.68 9.13
C ALA A 36 -12.81 21.11 10.56
N PRO A 37 -13.92 20.91 11.29
CA PRO A 37 -13.90 20.32 12.63
C PRO A 37 -13.26 18.93 12.60
N ILE A 38 -12.51 18.57 13.65
CA ILE A 38 -11.85 17.26 13.78
C ILE A 38 -12.65 16.43 14.80
N PRO A 39 -13.60 15.58 14.38
CA PRO A 39 -14.44 14.85 15.31
C PRO A 39 -13.67 13.73 16.03
N CYS A 40 -13.95 13.54 17.32
CA CYS A 40 -13.45 12.43 18.11
C CYS A 40 -14.03 11.09 17.60
N PRO A 41 -13.20 10.03 17.41
CA PRO A 41 -13.67 8.74 16.88
C PRO A 41 -14.63 8.00 17.82
N HIS A 42 -14.69 8.36 19.11
CA HIS A 42 -15.55 7.71 20.09
C HIS A 42 -16.88 8.44 20.32
N CYS A 43 -16.89 9.77 20.36
CA CYS A 43 -18.06 10.56 20.76
C CYS A 43 -18.44 11.68 19.79
N GLY A 44 -17.66 11.94 18.75
CA GLY A 44 -17.93 13.00 17.77
C GLY A 44 -17.61 14.43 18.23
N TYR A 45 -17.12 14.63 19.45
CA TYR A 45 -16.70 15.95 19.95
C TYR A 45 -15.60 16.56 19.07
N ASP A 46 -15.67 17.86 18.78
CA ASP A 46 -14.67 18.56 17.97
C ASP A 46 -13.37 18.75 18.76
N LEU A 47 -12.31 18.13 18.29
CA LEU A 47 -10.97 18.17 18.88
C LEU A 47 -10.14 19.35 18.36
N GLN A 48 -10.72 20.24 17.55
CA GLN A 48 -10.01 21.39 17.01
C GLN A 48 -9.51 22.32 18.15
N GLY A 49 -8.20 22.58 18.16
CA GLY A 49 -7.55 23.42 19.17
C GLY A 49 -7.22 22.73 20.50
N LEU A 50 -7.46 21.42 20.63
CA LEU A 50 -7.11 20.68 21.84
C LEU A 50 -5.62 20.30 21.85
N PHE A 51 -4.88 20.76 22.86
CA PHE A 51 -3.45 20.45 23.02
C PHE A 51 -3.18 19.11 23.73
N VAL A 52 -4.18 18.58 24.43
CA VAL A 52 -4.04 17.36 25.24
C VAL A 52 -4.54 16.16 24.42
N PRO A 53 -3.82 15.04 24.38
CA PRO A 53 -4.19 13.83 23.62
C PRO A 53 -5.33 13.03 24.30
N GLN A 54 -6.31 13.71 24.88
CA GLN A 54 -7.42 13.09 25.60
C GLN A 54 -8.70 13.90 25.38
N CYS A 55 -9.75 13.24 24.89
CA CYS A 55 -11.03 13.89 24.65
C CYS A 55 -11.69 14.30 25.99
N PRO A 56 -12.15 15.55 26.14
CA PRO A 56 -12.74 16.03 27.39
C PRO A 56 -14.11 15.39 27.69
N GLU A 57 -14.85 14.97 26.66
CA GLU A 57 -16.17 14.36 26.82
C GLU A 57 -16.10 12.89 27.19
N CYS A 58 -15.35 12.08 26.42
CA CYS A 58 -15.33 10.62 26.61
C CYS A 58 -14.09 10.09 27.35
N GLY A 59 -13.10 10.93 27.64
CA GLY A 59 -11.83 10.53 28.24
C GLY A 59 -10.95 9.65 27.35
N GLY A 60 -11.35 9.38 26.11
CA GLY A 60 -10.62 8.56 25.15
C GLY A 60 -9.28 9.19 24.77
N LYS A 61 -8.20 8.40 24.75
CA LYS A 61 -6.88 8.85 24.31
C LYS A 61 -6.87 9.01 22.80
N VAL A 62 -6.56 10.21 22.32
CA VAL A 62 -6.47 10.51 20.89
C VAL A 62 -4.99 10.57 20.55
N GLN A 63 -4.52 9.74 19.61
CA GLN A 63 -3.15 9.86 19.12
C GLN A 63 -3.06 11.06 18.16
N PRO A 64 -2.41 12.17 18.54
CA PRO A 64 -2.44 13.41 17.77
C PRO A 64 -1.84 13.25 16.36
N GLY A 65 -0.92 12.30 16.17
CA GLY A 65 -0.34 11.99 14.86
C GLY A 65 -1.24 11.19 13.92
N ARG A 66 -2.22 10.43 14.43
CA ARG A 66 -3.14 9.62 13.61
C ARG A 66 -4.41 10.41 13.25
N ALA A 67 -4.99 11.14 14.21
CA ALA A 67 -6.24 11.88 14.01
C ALA A 67 -6.11 13.06 13.03
N LEU A 68 -4.97 13.77 13.00
CA LEU A 68 -4.73 14.82 12.01
C LEU A 68 -4.47 14.30 10.59
N ARG A 69 -4.09 13.02 10.44
CA ARG A 69 -3.89 12.39 9.12
C ARG A 69 -5.16 11.75 8.55
N THR A 70 -6.18 11.55 9.37
CA THR A 70 -7.40 10.81 9.00
C THR A 70 -8.63 11.68 8.83
N ALA A 71 -8.53 13.02 8.88
CA ALA A 71 -9.62 13.86 8.39
C ALA A 71 -9.79 13.55 6.90
N PRO A 72 -10.85 12.82 6.49
CA PRO A 72 -10.98 12.42 5.10
C PRO A 72 -11.13 13.70 4.29
N PRO A 73 -10.32 13.91 3.23
CA PRO A 73 -10.55 15.04 2.34
C PRO A 73 -12.01 14.99 1.85
N PRO A 74 -12.67 16.14 1.64
CA PRO A 74 -14.02 16.14 1.10
C PRO A 74 -14.04 15.32 -0.18
N PRO A 75 -15.04 14.44 -0.38
CA PRO A 75 -14.99 13.45 -1.42
C PRO A 75 -15.11 14.14 -2.78
N THR A 76 -13.98 14.37 -3.44
CA THR A 76 -13.89 15.14 -4.69
C THR A 76 -13.58 14.23 -5.87
N SER A 77 -13.27 12.94 -5.65
CA SER A 77 -12.87 12.04 -6.73
C SER A 77 -13.45 10.62 -6.58
N LEU A 78 -13.43 9.87 -7.68
CA LEU A 78 -13.78 8.44 -7.69
C LEU A 78 -12.95 7.60 -6.68
N ALA A 79 -11.82 8.12 -6.19
CA ALA A 79 -11.02 7.49 -5.14
C ALA A 79 -11.76 7.39 -3.79
N ASP A 80 -12.80 8.21 -3.57
CA ASP A 80 -13.60 8.20 -2.33
C ASP A 80 -14.59 7.02 -2.28
N ARG A 81 -14.66 6.21 -3.34
CA ARG A 81 -15.45 4.98 -3.39
C ARG A 81 -14.52 3.77 -3.49
N PRO A 82 -13.90 3.34 -2.38
CA PRO A 82 -12.88 2.28 -2.39
C PRO A 82 -13.40 0.98 -3.03
N ASN A 83 -14.69 0.68 -2.85
CA ASN A 83 -15.32 -0.51 -3.45
C ASN A 83 -15.42 -0.43 -4.97
N LEU A 84 -15.73 0.75 -5.52
CA LEU A 84 -15.82 0.92 -6.97
C LEU A 84 -14.42 0.81 -7.60
N TYR A 85 -13.43 1.44 -6.97
CA TYR A 85 -12.04 1.37 -7.41
C TYR A 85 -11.50 -0.07 -7.38
N ALA A 86 -11.66 -0.78 -6.26
CA ALA A 86 -11.25 -2.18 -6.14
C ALA A 86 -12.00 -3.08 -7.14
N GLY A 87 -13.30 -2.87 -7.35
CA GLY A 87 -14.07 -3.60 -8.35
C GLY A 87 -13.58 -3.38 -9.78
N LEU A 88 -13.22 -2.14 -10.14
CA LEU A 88 -12.65 -1.82 -11.46
C LEU A 88 -11.27 -2.45 -11.65
N LEU A 89 -10.41 -2.41 -10.63
CA LEU A 89 -9.11 -3.07 -10.65
C LEU A 89 -9.24 -4.59 -10.79
N LEU A 90 -10.17 -5.20 -10.06
CA LEU A 90 -10.46 -6.63 -10.17
C LEU A 90 -10.89 -7.00 -11.59
N ALA A 91 -11.91 -6.31 -12.12
CA ALA A 91 -12.43 -6.55 -13.46
C ALA A 91 -11.37 -6.31 -14.54
N GLY A 92 -10.61 -5.22 -14.43
CA GLY A 92 -9.52 -4.88 -15.34
C GLY A 92 -8.38 -5.90 -15.31
N GLY A 93 -7.94 -6.30 -14.12
CA GLY A 93 -6.90 -7.33 -13.96
C GLY A 93 -7.34 -8.69 -14.51
N PHE A 94 -8.60 -9.09 -14.26
CA PHE A 94 -9.14 -10.33 -14.79
C PHE A 94 -9.20 -10.30 -16.32
N LEU A 95 -9.79 -9.25 -16.91
CA LEU A 95 -9.88 -9.10 -18.36
C LEU A 95 -8.50 -9.05 -19.03
N ALA A 96 -7.55 -8.33 -18.43
CA ALA A 96 -6.18 -8.27 -18.91
C ALA A 96 -5.49 -9.64 -18.86
N SER A 97 -5.69 -10.42 -17.79
CA SER A 97 -5.12 -11.77 -17.70
C SER A 97 -5.65 -12.72 -18.77
N VAL A 98 -6.96 -12.67 -19.06
CA VAL A 98 -7.58 -13.46 -20.13
C VAL A 98 -7.05 -13.03 -21.49
N LEU A 99 -6.92 -11.72 -21.72
CA LEU A 99 -6.38 -11.19 -22.97
C LEU A 99 -4.92 -11.62 -23.17
N ILE A 100 -4.07 -11.50 -22.15
CA ILE A 100 -2.67 -11.93 -22.22
C ILE A 100 -2.60 -13.44 -22.51
N PHE A 101 -3.42 -14.26 -21.84
CA PHE A 101 -3.47 -15.69 -22.10
C PHE A 101 -3.78 -16.00 -23.57
N ILE A 102 -4.82 -15.37 -24.14
CA ILE A 102 -5.19 -15.53 -25.55
C ILE A 102 -4.07 -15.08 -26.50
N LEU A 103 -3.40 -13.96 -26.19
CA LEU A 103 -2.30 -13.44 -27.01
C LEU A 103 -1.03 -14.31 -26.96
N THR A 104 -0.77 -14.96 -25.83
CA THR A 104 0.41 -15.81 -25.63
C THR A 104 0.20 -17.26 -26.07
N SER A 105 -1.05 -17.69 -26.28
CA SER A 105 -1.33 -19.04 -26.74
C SER A 105 -1.02 -19.15 -28.23
N GLU A 106 0.12 -19.73 -28.59
CA GLU A 106 0.57 -19.96 -29.99
C GLU A 106 -0.30 -20.98 -30.77
N VAL A 107 -1.42 -21.42 -30.21
CA VAL A 107 -2.17 -22.55 -30.75
C VAL A 107 -3.09 -22.09 -31.89
N SER A 108 -2.89 -22.66 -33.07
CA SER A 108 -3.85 -22.62 -34.19
C SER A 108 -5.23 -23.17 -33.82
N ASP A 109 -5.36 -23.88 -32.68
CA ASP A 109 -6.58 -24.51 -32.16
C ASP A 109 -6.89 -24.06 -30.72
N VAL A 110 -7.05 -22.76 -30.50
CA VAL A 110 -7.61 -22.26 -29.22
C VAL A 110 -9.08 -22.66 -29.13
N SER A 111 -9.33 -23.87 -28.61
CA SER A 111 -10.70 -24.32 -28.34
C SER A 111 -11.34 -23.47 -27.23
N LEU A 112 -12.66 -23.26 -27.31
CA LEU A 112 -13.39 -22.56 -26.24
C LEU A 112 -13.26 -23.28 -24.88
N LEU A 113 -13.00 -24.59 -24.90
CA LEU A 113 -12.75 -25.41 -23.72
C LEU A 113 -11.42 -25.05 -23.03
N THR A 114 -10.33 -24.82 -23.77
CA THR A 114 -9.02 -24.48 -23.18
C THR A 114 -9.04 -23.10 -22.53
N VAL A 115 -9.69 -22.12 -23.18
CA VAL A 115 -9.89 -20.78 -22.59
C VAL A 115 -10.77 -20.89 -21.34
N GLY A 116 -11.88 -21.64 -21.42
CA GLY A 116 -12.77 -21.85 -20.28
C GLY A 116 -12.07 -22.50 -19.09
N LEU A 117 -11.20 -23.49 -19.33
CA LEU A 117 -10.40 -24.14 -18.28
C LEU A 117 -9.40 -23.16 -17.65
N ALA A 118 -8.68 -22.38 -18.45
CA ALA A 118 -7.72 -21.39 -17.96
C ALA A 118 -8.40 -20.32 -17.09
N VAL A 119 -9.54 -19.79 -17.54
CA VAL A 119 -10.38 -18.84 -16.80
C VAL A 119 -10.87 -19.48 -15.49
N GLY A 120 -11.31 -20.73 -15.53
CA GLY A 120 -11.77 -21.48 -14.36
C GLY A 120 -10.66 -21.68 -13.32
N ILE A 121 -9.46 -22.08 -13.76
CA ILE A 121 -8.28 -22.22 -12.89
C ILE A 121 -7.91 -20.87 -12.26
N GLN A 122 -7.92 -19.79 -13.05
CA GLN A 122 -7.61 -18.45 -12.55
C GLN A 122 -8.61 -17.98 -11.48
N ALA A 123 -9.91 -18.21 -11.71
CA ALA A 123 -10.96 -17.90 -10.73
C ALA A 123 -10.82 -18.74 -9.45
N ALA A 124 -10.49 -20.03 -9.57
CA ALA A 124 -10.25 -20.90 -8.43
C ALA A 124 -9.03 -20.45 -7.60
N MET A 125 -7.93 -20.05 -8.25
CA MET A 125 -6.74 -19.51 -7.58
C MET A 125 -7.03 -18.23 -6.81
N LEU A 126 -7.83 -17.33 -7.40
CA LEU A 126 -8.26 -16.10 -6.74
C LEU A 126 -9.12 -16.41 -5.51
N LEU A 127 -10.03 -17.38 -5.60
CA LEU A 127 -10.84 -17.84 -4.47
C LEU A 127 -9.97 -18.43 -3.35
N ILE A 128 -8.99 -19.27 -3.70
CA ILE A 128 -8.03 -19.83 -2.73
C ILE A 128 -7.24 -18.71 -2.04
N ALA A 129 -6.77 -17.72 -2.78
CA ALA A 129 -6.05 -16.58 -2.21
C ALA A 129 -6.91 -15.79 -1.20
N CYS A 130 -8.18 -15.55 -1.52
CA CYS A 130 -9.14 -14.94 -0.61
C CYS A 130 -9.37 -15.79 0.65
N LEU A 131 -9.44 -17.12 0.51
CA LEU A 131 -9.60 -18.03 1.66
C LEU A 131 -8.36 -18.05 2.56
N VAL A 132 -7.16 -18.06 1.98
CA VAL A 132 -5.90 -18.00 2.75
C VAL A 132 -5.82 -16.69 3.52
N TYR A 133 -6.13 -15.56 2.88
CA TYR A 133 -6.21 -14.27 3.57
C TYR A 133 -7.22 -14.29 4.72
N PHE A 134 -8.43 -14.80 4.48
CA PHE A 134 -9.47 -14.92 5.51
C PHE A 134 -9.01 -15.78 6.69
N GLY A 135 -8.33 -16.90 6.41
CA GLY A 135 -7.72 -17.75 7.43
C GLY A 135 -6.69 -17.01 8.26
N CYS A 136 -5.80 -16.23 7.62
CA CYS A 136 -4.81 -15.41 8.31
C CYS A 136 -5.48 -14.30 9.16
N ALA A 137 -6.53 -13.67 8.63
CA ALA A 137 -7.28 -12.63 9.33
C ALA A 137 -7.99 -13.16 10.58
N MET A 138 -8.55 -14.37 10.51
CA MET A 138 -9.18 -15.04 11.65
C MET A 138 -8.20 -15.45 12.75
N VAL A 139 -6.97 -15.82 12.38
CA VAL A 139 -5.97 -16.34 13.32
C VAL A 139 -5.16 -15.22 13.98
N TRP A 140 -4.78 -14.17 13.24
CA TRP A 140 -3.79 -13.20 13.69
C TRP A 140 -4.21 -11.73 13.52
N ILE A 141 -4.59 -11.30 12.31
CA ILE A 141 -4.71 -9.87 11.96
C ILE A 141 -5.93 -9.21 12.64
N GLY A 142 -7.01 -9.97 12.81
CA GLY A 142 -8.29 -9.41 13.24
C GLY A 142 -9.02 -8.67 12.12
N TRP A 143 -10.22 -8.19 12.42
CA TRP A 143 -11.13 -7.57 11.44
C TRP A 143 -11.19 -6.06 11.65
N ALA A 144 -10.49 -5.28 10.81
CA ALA A 144 -10.52 -3.83 10.89
C ALA A 144 -11.67 -3.19 10.09
N SER A 145 -12.20 -3.87 9.07
CA SER A 145 -13.22 -3.33 8.16
C SER A 145 -14.23 -4.40 7.72
N HIS A 146 -15.25 -4.01 6.94
CA HIS A 146 -16.28 -4.92 6.47
C HIS A 146 -15.69 -6.03 5.58
N VAL A 147 -16.11 -7.27 5.84
CA VAL A 147 -15.60 -8.47 5.13
C VAL A 147 -15.73 -8.34 3.61
N SER A 148 -16.82 -7.76 3.11
CA SER A 148 -17.05 -7.60 1.68
C SER A 148 -16.06 -6.65 1.00
N THR A 149 -15.65 -5.58 1.67
CA THR A 149 -14.73 -4.59 1.10
C THR A 149 -13.31 -5.14 1.06
N THR A 150 -12.88 -5.80 2.14
CA THR A 150 -11.56 -6.46 2.20
C THR A 150 -11.44 -7.58 1.18
N MET A 151 -12.46 -8.43 1.02
CA MET A 151 -12.44 -9.48 0.00
C MET A 151 -12.29 -8.91 -1.41
N LEU A 152 -12.97 -7.81 -1.71
CA LEU A 152 -12.87 -7.16 -3.03
C LEU A 152 -11.48 -6.56 -3.26
N GLN A 153 -10.90 -5.90 -2.25
CA GLN A 153 -9.55 -5.34 -2.31
C GLN A 153 -8.48 -6.42 -2.47
N VAL A 154 -8.58 -7.51 -1.71
CA VAL A 154 -7.68 -8.67 -1.80
C VAL A 154 -7.78 -9.30 -3.19
N ALA A 155 -9.00 -9.56 -3.68
CA ALA A 155 -9.22 -10.09 -5.02
C ALA A 155 -8.60 -9.18 -6.10
N ALA A 156 -8.74 -7.86 -5.97
CA ALA A 156 -8.13 -6.90 -6.89
C ALA A 156 -6.60 -6.91 -6.85
N ALA A 157 -5.99 -6.96 -5.66
CA ALA A 157 -4.54 -7.10 -5.52
C ALA A 157 -4.02 -8.38 -6.19
N TYR A 158 -4.72 -9.51 -5.99
CA TYR A 158 -4.35 -10.78 -6.60
C TYR A 158 -4.51 -10.79 -8.13
N SER A 159 -5.57 -10.20 -8.67
CA SER A 159 -5.76 -10.15 -10.13
C SER A 159 -4.68 -9.31 -10.81
N LEU A 160 -4.30 -8.18 -10.23
CA LEU A 160 -3.20 -7.34 -10.72
C LEU A 160 -1.85 -8.04 -10.61
N ALA A 161 -1.57 -8.69 -9.48
CA ALA A 161 -0.35 -9.47 -9.30
C ALA A 161 -0.26 -10.64 -10.30
N ALA A 162 -1.40 -11.26 -10.66
CA ALA A 162 -1.45 -12.30 -11.69
C ALA A 162 -1.11 -11.75 -13.07
N VAL A 163 -1.64 -10.59 -13.45
CA VAL A 163 -1.28 -9.90 -14.71
C VAL A 163 0.20 -9.59 -14.74
N ALA A 164 0.76 -9.02 -13.67
CA ALA A 164 2.20 -8.74 -13.58
C ALA A 164 3.03 -10.03 -13.72
N SER A 165 2.62 -11.12 -13.07
CA SER A 165 3.27 -12.43 -13.19
C SER A 165 3.24 -12.98 -14.61
N MET A 166 2.12 -12.82 -15.34
CA MET A 166 2.00 -13.26 -16.74
C MET A 166 2.91 -12.45 -17.66
N LEU A 167 2.95 -11.12 -17.49
CA LEU A 167 3.82 -10.24 -18.27
C LEU A 167 5.31 -10.53 -18.01
N LEU A 168 5.68 -10.73 -16.74
CA LEU A 168 7.05 -11.10 -16.38
C LEU A 168 7.43 -12.49 -16.89
N GLY A 169 6.47 -13.39 -17.08
CA GLY A 169 6.69 -14.71 -17.68
C GLY A 169 7.19 -14.65 -19.13
N LEU A 170 7.04 -13.50 -19.82
CA LEU A 170 7.61 -13.28 -21.15
C LEU A 170 9.14 -13.12 -21.10
N ILE A 171 9.71 -12.86 -19.93
CA ILE A 171 11.15 -12.75 -19.72
C ILE A 171 11.70 -14.16 -19.46
N PRO A 172 12.63 -14.68 -20.28
CA PRO A 172 13.14 -16.05 -20.18
C PRO A 172 14.19 -16.20 -19.06
N VAL A 173 13.98 -15.54 -17.92
CA VAL A 173 14.83 -15.64 -16.74
C VAL A 173 14.09 -16.47 -15.68
N PRO A 174 14.58 -17.66 -15.30
CA PRO A 174 13.94 -18.45 -14.27
C PRO A 174 13.98 -17.71 -12.93
N PHE A 175 12.97 -17.93 -12.08
CA PHE A 175 12.82 -17.35 -10.73
C PHE A 175 12.66 -15.82 -10.62
N LEU A 176 13.09 -15.03 -11.60
CA LEU A 176 12.92 -13.58 -11.57
C LEU A 176 11.44 -13.13 -11.58
N PRO A 177 10.56 -13.69 -12.45
CA PRO A 177 9.13 -13.37 -12.46
C PRO A 177 8.46 -13.67 -11.12
N TRP A 178 8.90 -14.75 -10.48
CA TRP A 178 8.43 -15.21 -9.18
C TRP A 178 8.72 -14.18 -8.09
N LEU A 179 9.99 -13.76 -7.97
CA LEU A 179 10.43 -12.81 -6.96
C LEU A 179 9.71 -11.46 -7.12
N ILE A 180 9.70 -10.93 -8.35
CA ILE A 180 9.08 -9.63 -8.63
C ILE A 180 7.56 -9.69 -8.39
N SER A 181 6.89 -10.79 -8.76
CA SER A 181 5.46 -10.96 -8.51
C SER A 181 5.13 -10.95 -7.02
N VAL A 182 5.96 -11.56 -6.16
CA VAL A 182 5.79 -11.52 -4.70
C VAL A 182 5.94 -10.09 -4.18
N VAL A 183 6.97 -9.35 -4.63
CA VAL A 183 7.19 -7.95 -4.22
C VAL A 183 6.03 -7.06 -4.64
N ILE A 184 5.53 -7.22 -5.87
CA ILE A 184 4.35 -6.49 -6.37
C ILE A 184 3.12 -6.81 -5.53
N LEU A 185 2.90 -8.09 -5.21
CA LEU A 185 1.77 -8.52 -4.39
C LEU A 185 1.84 -7.91 -2.98
N ILE A 186 3.02 -7.87 -2.34
CA ILE A 186 3.21 -7.22 -1.04
C ILE A 186 2.86 -5.73 -1.13
N GLY A 187 3.39 -5.02 -2.13
CA GLY A 187 3.09 -3.59 -2.33
C GLY A 187 1.60 -3.33 -2.58
N LEU A 188 0.93 -4.19 -3.35
CA LEU A 188 -0.51 -4.10 -3.59
C LEU A 188 -1.31 -4.39 -2.32
N LEU A 189 -0.93 -5.39 -1.51
CA LEU A 189 -1.59 -5.68 -0.24
C LEU A 189 -1.44 -4.53 0.75
N MET A 190 -0.26 -3.93 0.85
CA MET A 190 -0.04 -2.74 1.69
C MET A 190 -0.87 -1.54 1.21
N SER A 191 -0.96 -1.32 -0.10
CA SER A 191 -1.63 -0.13 -0.65
C SER A 191 -3.15 -0.27 -0.77
N LEU A 192 -3.70 -1.48 -0.98
CA LEU A 192 -5.14 -1.70 -1.22
C LEU A 192 -5.87 -2.21 0.00
N VAL A 193 -5.22 -3.03 0.83
CA VAL A 193 -5.82 -3.68 2.01
C VAL A 193 -5.39 -2.98 3.31
N ASP A 194 -4.48 -2.00 3.22
CA ASP A 194 -3.87 -1.29 4.35
C ASP A 194 -3.21 -2.25 5.38
N LEU A 195 -2.60 -3.34 4.90
CA LEU A 195 -1.83 -4.25 5.76
C LEU A 195 -0.47 -3.66 6.13
N ASP A 196 -0.03 -3.92 7.36
CA ASP A 196 1.35 -3.67 7.75
C ASP A 196 2.32 -4.56 6.94
N LEU A 197 3.56 -4.11 6.74
CA LEU A 197 4.56 -4.81 5.92
C LEU A 197 4.76 -6.26 6.38
N GLU A 198 4.82 -6.49 7.70
CA GLU A 198 5.01 -7.81 8.28
C GLU A 198 3.87 -8.78 7.92
N GLU A 199 2.62 -8.31 8.06
CA GLU A 199 1.42 -9.08 7.74
C GLU A 199 1.31 -9.33 6.23
N ALA A 200 1.57 -8.32 5.40
CA ALA A 200 1.55 -8.41 3.96
C ALA A 200 2.57 -9.42 3.43
N VAL A 201 3.78 -9.44 3.99
CA VAL A 201 4.83 -10.42 3.64
C VAL A 201 4.38 -11.84 3.96
N ILE A 202 3.82 -12.08 5.15
CA ILE A 202 3.36 -13.41 5.57
C ILE A 202 2.24 -13.91 4.67
N VAL A 203 1.23 -13.09 4.43
CA VAL A 203 0.08 -13.44 3.56
C VAL A 203 0.54 -13.72 2.13
N ALA A 204 1.40 -12.86 1.57
CA ALA A 204 1.92 -13.03 0.22
C ALA A 204 2.71 -14.33 0.09
N LEU A 205 3.59 -14.64 1.06
CA LEU A 205 4.35 -15.89 1.08
C LEU A 205 3.46 -17.12 1.19
N LEU A 206 2.45 -17.10 2.07
CA LEU A 206 1.51 -18.22 2.23
C LEU A 206 0.73 -18.50 0.95
N VAL A 207 0.15 -17.46 0.33
CA VAL A 207 -0.56 -17.65 -0.93
C VAL A 207 0.38 -18.10 -2.03
N PHE A 208 1.61 -17.59 -2.05
CA PHE A 208 2.61 -18.05 -2.98
C PHE A 208 2.90 -19.55 -2.82
N LEU A 209 3.13 -20.01 -1.59
CA LEU A 209 3.41 -21.42 -1.29
C LEU A 209 2.26 -22.33 -1.72
N VAL A 210 1.01 -21.93 -1.44
CA VAL A 210 -0.18 -22.67 -1.87
C VAL A 210 -0.24 -22.74 -3.40
N ARG A 211 -0.02 -21.62 -4.08
CA ARG A 211 0.02 -21.58 -5.55
C ARG A 211 1.12 -22.48 -6.12
N ALA A 212 2.32 -22.43 -5.54
CA ALA A 212 3.44 -23.28 -5.95
C ALA A 212 3.12 -24.77 -5.77
N ALA A 213 2.51 -25.14 -4.64
CA ALA A 213 2.10 -26.52 -4.36
C ALA A 213 1.07 -27.02 -5.38
N ILE A 214 0.08 -26.20 -5.75
CA ILE A 214 -0.92 -26.57 -6.76
C ILE A 214 -0.26 -26.74 -8.14
N TRP A 215 0.61 -25.82 -8.55
CA TRP A 215 1.34 -25.95 -9.82
C TRP A 215 2.24 -27.18 -9.84
N ALA A 216 2.95 -27.47 -8.75
CA ALA A 216 3.76 -28.68 -8.63
C ALA A 216 2.90 -29.94 -8.72
N TRP A 217 1.74 -29.97 -8.07
CA TRP A 217 0.82 -31.09 -8.14
C TRP A 217 0.25 -31.31 -9.55
N ILE A 218 -0.17 -30.23 -10.24
CA ILE A 218 -0.61 -30.28 -11.64
C ILE A 218 0.54 -30.79 -12.52
N PHE A 219 1.75 -30.24 -12.37
CA PHE A 219 2.92 -30.64 -13.13
C PHE A 219 3.21 -32.14 -12.98
N VAL A 220 3.23 -32.65 -11.75
CA VAL A 220 3.45 -34.09 -11.47
C VAL A 220 2.35 -34.94 -12.10
N ARG A 221 1.09 -34.50 -12.08
CA ARG A 221 -0.04 -35.30 -12.59
C ARG A 221 -0.18 -35.35 -14.11
N PHE A 222 0.30 -34.33 -14.81
CA PHE A 222 0.14 -34.23 -16.27
C PHE A 222 1.42 -34.57 -17.04
N VAL A 223 2.60 -34.45 -16.41
CA VAL A 223 3.89 -34.65 -17.08
C VAL A 223 4.50 -36.03 -16.78
N MET A 224 4.30 -36.58 -15.59
CA MET A 224 4.78 -37.92 -15.21
C MET A 224 3.69 -38.98 -15.40
#